data_AF-I4VPS2-F1
#
_entry.id   AF-I4VPS2-F1
#
_cell.length_a   1.000
_cell.length_b   1.000
_cell.length_c   1.000
_cell.angle_alpha   90.00
_cell.angle_beta   90.00
_cell.angle_gamma   90.00
#
_symmetry.space_group_name_H-M   'P 1'
#
loop_
_entity.id
_entity.type
_entity.pdbx_description
1 polymer ?
#
loop_
_entity_poly.entity_id
_entity_poly.type
_entity_poly.pdbx_seq_one_letter_code
_entity_poly.pdbx_strand_id
1 'polypeptide(L)'
;MEVDELLLGADPSEDFGRMLLATKFDDWRYEKEYRVFIDLTQHQSEGGLYFCSFDEHLKLNSVVLGARCEIPIGQVRELVSNYPYKVPVIRARMAFTKFAVTENRLHREKA
;
A
#
# COMPACT_ATOMS: atom_id res chain seq x y z
N MET A 1 11.51 -1.14 -30.92
CA MET A 1 10.63 -2.31 -30.79
C MET A 1 9.33 -1.77 -30.23
N GLU A 2 8.30 -1.69 -31.08
CA GLU A 2 6.99 -1.16 -30.68
C GLU A 2 6.35 -2.10 -29.66
N VAL A 3 5.61 -1.55 -28.70
CA VAL A 3 4.95 -2.32 -27.63
C VAL A 3 4.00 -3.38 -28.21
N ASP A 4 3.46 -3.11 -29.40
CA ASP A 4 2.54 -4.00 -30.11
C ASP A 4 3.21 -5.29 -30.63
N GLU A 5 4.51 -5.24 -30.99
CA GLU A 5 5.26 -6.44 -31.38
C GLU A 5 5.55 -7.37 -30.20
N LEU A 6 5.59 -6.83 -28.97
CA LEU A 6 5.79 -7.60 -27.75
C LEU A 6 4.54 -8.39 -27.31
N LEU A 7 3.34 -7.91 -27.70
CA LEU A 7 2.06 -8.43 -27.23
C LEU A 7 1.48 -9.54 -28.11
N LEU A 8 1.90 -9.64 -29.38
CA LEU A 8 1.26 -10.52 -30.36
C LEU A 8 1.87 -11.92 -30.47
N GLY A 9 3.03 -12.19 -29.83
CA GLY A 9 3.79 -13.43 -30.04
C GLY A 9 4.20 -14.20 -28.79
N ALA A 10 3.89 -13.71 -27.59
CA ALA A 10 4.26 -14.38 -26.35
C ALA A 10 3.01 -15.02 -25.72
N ASP A 11 3.03 -16.33 -25.49
CA ASP A 11 2.37 -16.89 -24.31
C ASP A 11 3.25 -16.46 -23.13
N PRO A 12 2.89 -15.38 -22.42
CA PRO A 12 3.80 -14.80 -21.45
C PRO A 12 3.93 -15.81 -20.30
N SER A 13 5.15 -16.31 -20.09
CA SER A 13 5.43 -17.18 -18.95
C SER A 13 4.90 -16.54 -17.67
N GLU A 14 4.51 -17.37 -16.70
CA GLU A 14 4.04 -16.88 -15.41
C GLU A 14 5.02 -15.86 -14.79
N ASP A 15 6.32 -16.09 -14.97
CA ASP A 15 7.39 -15.18 -14.55
C ASP A 15 7.33 -13.81 -15.25
N PHE A 16 7.08 -13.77 -16.56
CA PHE A 16 6.92 -12.51 -17.29
C PHE A 16 5.66 -11.77 -16.84
N GLY A 17 4.55 -12.47 -16.61
CA GLY A 17 3.32 -11.89 -16.05
C GLY A 17 3.56 -11.29 -14.66
N ARG A 18 4.26 -12.01 -13.78
CA ARG A 18 4.64 -11.54 -12.44
C ARG A 18 5.54 -10.31 -12.51
N MET A 19 6.51 -10.28 -13.43
CA MET A 19 7.39 -9.14 -13.65
C MET A 19 6.59 -7.89 -14.04
N LEU A 20 5.65 -8.00 -14.98
CA LEU A 20 4.83 -6.87 -15.40
C LEU A 20 3.97 -6.32 -14.26
N LEU A 21 3.30 -7.20 -13.50
CA LEU A 21 2.46 -6.81 -12.36
C LEU A 21 3.27 -6.19 -11.20
N ALA A 22 4.53 -6.61 -11.03
CA ALA A 22 5.44 -6.06 -10.04
C ALA A 22 6.11 -4.74 -10.50
N THR A 23 6.12 -4.45 -11.81
CA THR A 23 6.74 -3.23 -12.35
C THR A 23 5.98 -2.00 -11.88
N LYS A 24 6.73 -1.02 -11.33
CA LYS A 24 6.25 0.30 -10.94
C LYS A 24 6.98 1.39 -11.73
N PHE A 25 6.32 2.54 -11.87
CA PHE A 25 6.96 3.76 -12.35
C PHE A 25 8.10 4.19 -11.40
N ASP A 26 9.26 4.60 -11.93
CA ASP A 26 10.47 4.87 -11.11
C ASP A 26 10.24 5.96 -10.06
N ASP A 27 9.45 6.99 -10.38
CA ASP A 27 9.17 8.07 -9.41
C ASP A 27 8.34 7.61 -8.21
N TRP A 28 7.76 6.39 -8.21
CA TRP A 28 7.12 5.79 -7.02
C TRP A 28 8.08 5.10 -6.07
N ARG A 29 9.39 5.04 -6.40
CA ARG A 29 10.41 4.41 -5.56
C ARG A 29 10.44 4.97 -4.13
N TYR A 30 10.01 6.23 -3.91
CA TYR A 30 9.95 6.80 -2.56
C TYR A 30 8.94 6.10 -1.63
N GLU A 31 7.94 5.41 -2.19
CA GLU A 31 6.89 4.72 -1.40
C GLU A 31 7.44 3.49 -0.70
N LYS A 32 8.54 2.91 -1.22
CA LYS A 32 9.10 1.65 -0.73
C LYS A 32 8.03 0.53 -0.64
N GLU A 33 7.07 0.55 -1.57
CA GLU A 33 6.02 -0.47 -1.65
C GLU A 33 6.63 -1.79 -2.12
N TYR A 34 6.19 -2.88 -1.49
CA TYR A 34 6.44 -4.24 -1.94
C TYR A 34 5.12 -4.83 -2.44
N ARG A 35 5.15 -5.49 -3.61
CA ARG A 35 4.03 -6.28 -4.13
C ARG A 35 4.36 -7.75 -3.97
N VAL A 36 3.47 -8.47 -3.30
CA VAL A 36 3.61 -9.89 -3.03
C VAL A 36 2.41 -10.60 -3.66
N PHE A 37 2.66 -11.74 -4.29
CA PHE A 37 1.61 -12.59 -4.83
C PHE A 37 1.20 -13.59 -3.75
N ILE A 38 -0.08 -13.59 -3.39
CA ILE A 38 -0.66 -14.46 -2.37
C ILE A 38 -1.68 -15.42 -2.99
N ASP A 39 -1.75 -16.63 -2.47
CA ASP A 39 -2.80 -17.58 -2.85
C ASP A 39 -4.10 -17.23 -2.11
N LEU A 40 -5.11 -16.80 -2.86
CA LEU A 40 -6.40 -16.38 -2.31
C LEU A 40 -7.15 -17.52 -1.62
N THR A 41 -6.89 -18.79 -1.96
CA THR A 41 -7.57 -19.95 -1.37
C THR A 41 -7.18 -20.18 0.10
N GLN A 42 -6.07 -19.60 0.54
CA GLN A 42 -5.51 -19.76 1.89
C GLN A 42 -5.89 -18.62 2.84
N HIS A 43 -6.71 -17.67 2.38
CA HIS A 43 -6.94 -16.40 3.07
C HIS A 43 -8.42 -16.17 3.38
N GLN A 44 -8.68 -15.33 4.39
CA GLN A 44 -10.04 -15.02 4.81
C GLN A 44 -10.78 -14.23 3.74
N SER A 45 -12.00 -14.67 3.42
CA SER A 45 -12.90 -13.95 2.54
C SER A 45 -14.06 -13.34 3.30
N GLU A 46 -14.32 -12.05 3.11
CA GLU A 46 -15.47 -11.34 3.67
C GLU A 46 -16.09 -10.46 2.59
N GLY A 47 -17.41 -10.57 2.39
CA GLY A 47 -18.13 -9.72 1.43
C GLY A 47 -17.64 -9.83 -0.03
N GLY A 48 -17.03 -10.96 -0.42
CA GLY A 48 -16.44 -11.16 -1.75
C GLY A 48 -15.03 -10.57 -1.92
N LEU A 49 -14.43 -10.06 -0.84
CA LEU A 49 -13.06 -9.58 -0.79
C LEU A 49 -12.18 -10.57 -0.03
N TYR A 50 -10.88 -10.58 -0.32
CA TYR A 50 -9.89 -11.45 0.34
C TYR A 50 -8.91 -10.60 1.14
N PHE A 51 -8.63 -11.03 2.37
CA PHE A 51 -7.78 -10.30 3.31
C PHE A 51 -6.67 -11.18 3.86
N CYS A 52 -5.46 -10.60 3.94
CA CYS A 52 -4.34 -11.21 4.64
C CYS A 52 -4.30 -10.69 6.08
N SER A 53 -4.35 -11.63 7.03
CA SER A 53 -4.33 -11.32 8.45
C SER A 53 -2.95 -10.83 8.90
N PHE A 54 -2.92 -9.95 9.88
CA PHE A 54 -1.68 -9.62 10.57
C PHE A 54 -1.26 -10.76 11.49
N ASP A 55 0.00 -11.18 11.41
CA ASP A 55 0.59 -12.28 12.17
C ASP A 55 2.06 -11.99 12.51
N GLU A 56 2.87 -12.99 12.87
CA GLU A 56 4.30 -12.82 13.16
C GLU A 56 5.15 -12.43 11.94
N HIS A 57 4.67 -12.69 10.73
CA HIS A 57 5.34 -12.40 9.46
C HIS A 57 4.84 -11.10 8.81
N LEU A 58 3.60 -10.68 9.08
CA LEU A 58 3.00 -9.43 8.62
C LEU A 58 2.42 -8.63 9.80
N LYS A 59 3.12 -7.58 10.23
CA LYS A 59 2.70 -6.72 11.35
C LYS A 59 2.15 -5.37 10.86
N LEU A 60 1.09 -4.88 11.50
CA LEU A 60 0.57 -3.53 11.27
C LEU A 60 1.52 -2.49 11.88
N ASN A 61 2.45 -1.96 11.08
CA ASN A 61 3.43 -0.98 11.57
C ASN A 61 2.84 0.43 11.74
N SER A 62 1.98 0.87 10.81
CA SER A 62 1.40 2.22 10.83
C SER A 62 0.16 2.30 9.94
N VAL A 63 -0.72 3.26 10.22
CA VAL A 63 -1.85 3.59 9.33
C VAL A 63 -1.61 4.95 8.69
N VAL A 64 -1.61 5.01 7.36
CA VAL A 64 -1.41 6.25 6.60
C VAL A 64 -2.73 6.66 5.93
N LEU A 65 -3.32 7.78 6.36
CA LEU A 65 -4.48 8.36 5.70
C LEU A 65 -4.02 9.14 4.46
N GLY A 66 -4.52 8.74 3.30
CA GLY A 66 -4.23 9.42 2.04
C GLY A 66 -4.63 10.91 2.05
N ALA A 67 -4.03 11.70 1.15
CA ALA A 67 -4.25 13.15 1.08
C ALA A 67 -5.75 13.53 0.92
N ARG A 68 -6.51 12.70 0.20
CA ARG A 68 -7.95 12.87 -0.07
C ARG A 68 -8.87 12.10 0.89
N CYS A 69 -8.33 11.43 1.91
CA CYS A 69 -9.15 10.69 2.87
C CYS A 69 -9.99 11.68 3.70
N GLU A 70 -11.31 11.56 3.72
CA GLU A 70 -12.15 12.51 4.47
C GLU A 70 -12.34 12.10 5.94
N ILE A 71 -11.98 10.87 6.28
CA ILE A 71 -12.07 10.35 7.65
C ILE A 71 -11.17 11.20 8.57
N PRO A 72 -11.70 11.72 9.69
CA PRO A 72 -10.91 12.43 10.67
C PRO A 72 -9.80 11.54 11.25
N ILE A 73 -8.56 12.05 11.28
CA ILE A 73 -7.44 11.27 11.81
C ILE A 73 -7.63 10.80 13.27
N GLY A 74 -8.38 11.57 14.07
CA GLY A 74 -8.72 11.19 15.44
C GLY A 74 -9.54 9.90 15.53
N GLN A 75 -10.49 9.69 14.60
CA GLN A 75 -11.27 8.45 14.58
C GLN A 75 -10.38 7.24 14.28
N VAL A 76 -9.44 7.38 13.35
CA VAL A 76 -8.50 6.28 13.04
C VAL A 76 -7.55 6.01 14.21
N ARG A 77 -7.10 7.05 14.92
CA ARG A 77 -6.30 6.90 16.15
C ARG A 77 -7.03 6.13 17.23
N GLU A 78 -8.30 6.43 17.43
CA GLU A 78 -9.15 5.69 18.37
C GLU A 78 -9.35 4.24 17.94
N LEU A 79 -9.56 3.97 16.66
CA LEU A 79 -9.68 2.60 16.15
C LEU A 79 -8.41 1.77 16.43
N VAL A 80 -7.23 2.36 16.22
CA VAL A 80 -5.95 1.65 16.45
C VAL A 80 -5.48 1.68 17.90
N SER A 81 -6.12 2.44 18.80
CA SER A 81 -5.69 2.49 20.21
C SER A 81 -5.90 1.17 20.94
N ASN A 82 -6.81 0.33 20.43
CA ASN A 82 -7.06 -1.02 20.94
C ASN A 82 -6.09 -2.08 20.39
N TYR A 83 -5.15 -1.68 19.53
CA TYR A 83 -4.18 -2.62 18.99
C TYR A 83 -3.13 -2.99 20.06
N PRO A 84 -2.58 -4.22 20.09
CA PRO A 84 -1.72 -4.68 21.19
C PRO A 84 -0.41 -3.90 21.38
N TYR A 85 -0.05 -3.04 20.43
CA TYR A 85 1.14 -2.20 20.47
C TYR A 85 0.85 -0.86 19.79
N LYS A 86 1.74 0.12 20.01
CA LYS A 86 1.58 1.47 19.45
C LYS A 86 1.66 1.43 17.93
N VAL A 87 0.55 1.78 17.27
CA VAL A 87 0.46 1.94 15.81
C VAL A 87 0.34 3.43 15.49
N PRO A 88 1.39 4.08 14.93
CA PRO A 88 1.32 5.46 14.52
C PRO A 88 0.29 5.69 13.41
N VAL A 89 -0.49 6.76 13.53
CA VAL A 89 -1.42 7.21 12.49
C VAL A 89 -0.90 8.49 11.86
N ILE A 90 -0.67 8.45 10.55
CA ILE A 90 -0.03 9.49 9.76
C ILE A 90 -1.05 10.07 8.78
N ARG A 91 -1.19 11.39 8.73
CA ARG A 91 -1.91 12.05 7.63
C ARG A 91 -0.94 12.35 6.51
N ALA A 92 -1.24 11.92 5.29
CA ALA A 92 -0.46 12.23 4.12
C ALA A 92 -0.94 13.51 3.41
N ARG A 93 -0.07 14.05 2.55
CA ARG A 93 -0.31 15.17 1.65
C ARG A 93 0.63 15.09 0.44
N MET A 94 0.28 15.79 -0.63
CA MET A 94 1.22 15.97 -1.75
C MET A 94 2.40 16.85 -1.31
N ALA A 95 3.61 16.47 -1.72
CA ALA A 95 4.77 17.35 -1.60
C ALA A 95 4.58 18.60 -2.46
N PHE A 96 5.14 19.73 -2.02
CA PHE A 96 5.02 20.98 -2.77
C PHE A 96 5.96 21.07 -3.98
N THR A 97 7.11 20.39 -3.91
CA THR A 97 8.25 20.64 -4.81
C THR A 97 8.70 19.41 -5.59
N LYS A 98 8.08 18.26 -5.37
CA LYS A 98 8.46 17.01 -6.02
C LYS A 98 7.28 16.06 -6.16
N PHE A 99 7.40 15.11 -7.06
CA PHE A 99 6.45 14.01 -7.18
C PHE A 99 6.63 13.05 -5.99
N ALA A 100 5.93 13.34 -4.89
CA ALA A 100 5.92 12.49 -3.71
C ALA A 100 4.69 12.72 -2.84
N VAL A 101 4.26 11.68 -2.14
CA VAL A 101 3.34 11.75 -1.01
C VAL A 101 4.18 11.82 0.28
N THR A 102 3.89 12.81 1.13
CA THR A 102 4.66 13.10 2.35
C THR A 102 3.72 13.28 3.54
N GLU A 103 4.26 13.21 4.76
CA GLU A 103 3.50 13.49 5.97
C GLU A 103 3.03 14.96 6.05
N ASN A 104 1.77 15.15 6.41
CA ASN A 104 1.22 16.42 6.81
C ASN A 104 1.49 16.66 8.30
N ARG A 105 2.56 17.41 8.58
CA ARG A 105 3.03 17.69 9.95
C ARG A 105 2.01 18.45 10.81
N LEU A 106 1.00 19.09 10.22
CA LEU A 106 -0.07 19.74 10.97
C LEU A 106 -0.88 18.76 11.83
N HIS A 107 -0.94 17.49 11.41
CA HIS A 107 -1.67 16.46 12.14
C HIS A 107 -0.77 15.59 13.01
N ARG A 108 0.54 15.87 13.09
CA ARG A 108 1.48 15.08 13.88
C ARG A 108 1.18 15.25 15.36
N GLU A 109 1.18 14.14 16.11
CA GLU A 109 1.09 14.18 17.58
C GLU A 109 2.34 14.88 18.13
N LYS A 110 2.14 15.81 19.07
CA LYS A 110 3.27 16.42 19.77
C LYS A 110 3.92 15.33 20.63
N ALA A 111 5.24 15.22 20.53
CA ALA A 111 6.06 14.34 21.37
C ALA A 111 6.04 14.82 22.82
#